data_AF-A0A6A0ANY2-F1
#
_entry.id   AF-A0A6A0ANY2-F1
#
_cell.length_a   1.000
_cell.length_b   1.000
_cell.length_c   1.000
_cell.angle_alpha   90.00
_cell.angle_beta   90.00
_cell.angle_gamma   90.00
#
_symmetry.space_group_name_H-M   'P 1'
#
loop_
_entity.id
_entity.type
_entity.pdbx_description
1 polymer ?
#
loop_
_entity_poly.entity_id
_entity_poly.type
_entity_poly.pdbx_seq_one_letter_code
_entity_poly.pdbx_strand_id
1 'polypeptide(L)'
;GLIQVDAACSHQAGGMLLDGMGRVVGMVVAPSQPGGRATGFGLGWAVPLDALRGLVDQITVAGRATRPALGVSLAPPQVLSAMRQEGVLVLEVPPGSPGHSAGLRHTHRDIFGDIILGDII
;
A
#
# COMPACT_ATOMS: atom_id res chain seq x y z
N GLY A 1 0.80 3.67 9.58
CA GLY A 1 1.34 5.01 9.27
C GLY A 1 2.85 4.95 9.17
N LEU A 2 3.48 6.00 8.63
CA LEU A 2 4.93 6.18 8.59
C LEU A 2 5.32 7.35 9.48
N ILE A 3 6.58 7.37 9.93
CA ILE A 3 7.17 8.51 10.62
C ILE A 3 7.78 9.43 9.55
N GLN A 4 7.34 10.68 9.52
CA GLN A 4 7.96 11.71 8.69
C GLN A 4 9.12 12.33 9.46
N VAL A 5 10.27 12.46 8.80
CA VAL A 5 11.51 12.99 9.36
C VAL A 5 11.97 14.15 8.47
N ASP A 6 12.28 15.29 9.08
CA ASP A 6 12.88 16.43 8.39
C ASP A 6 14.41 16.27 8.34
N ALA A 7 14.84 15.20 7.67
CA ALA A 7 16.25 14.90 7.46
C ALA A 7 16.40 14.17 6.13
N ALA A 8 17.39 14.58 5.32
CA ALA A 8 17.75 13.95 4.05
C ALA A 8 18.45 12.58 4.26
N CYS A 9 17.80 11.67 4.98
CA CYS A 9 18.32 10.35 5.35
C CYS A 9 18.06 9.29 4.27
N SER A 10 17.64 9.66 3.05
CA SER A 10 17.37 8.70 1.97
C SER A 10 18.60 7.83 1.63
N HIS A 11 19.81 8.37 1.84
CA HIS A 11 21.08 7.65 1.67
C HIS A 11 21.37 6.60 2.77
N GLN A 12 20.62 6.63 3.88
CA GLN A 12 20.73 5.69 5.01
C GLN A 12 19.55 4.70 5.06
N ALA A 13 18.90 4.45 3.91
CA ALA A 13 17.83 3.45 3.83
C ALA A 13 18.29 2.11 4.40
N GLY A 14 17.49 1.52 5.29
CA GLY A 14 17.83 0.32 6.07
C GLY A 14 18.45 0.63 7.45
N GLY A 15 18.89 1.86 7.71
CA GLY A 15 19.37 2.32 9.00
C GLY A 15 18.25 2.59 10.02
N MET A 16 18.63 2.67 11.31
CA MET A 16 17.69 2.91 12.41
C MET A 16 17.47 4.41 12.64
N LEU A 17 16.22 4.79 12.89
CA LEU A 17 15.83 6.12 13.37
C LEU A 17 15.85 6.11 14.91
N LEU A 18 16.53 7.09 15.51
CA LEU A 18 16.67 7.23 16.96
C LEU A 18 15.90 8.47 17.47
N ASP A 19 15.40 8.40 18.71
CA ASP A 19 14.91 9.59 19.43
C ASP A 19 16.04 10.32 20.17
N GLY A 20 15.71 11.44 20.83
CA GLY A 20 16.68 12.25 21.58
C GLY A 20 17.31 11.55 22.80
N MET A 21 16.83 10.36 23.17
CA MET A 21 17.42 9.51 24.21
C MET A 21 18.26 8.36 23.63
N GLY A 22 18.42 8.30 22.30
CA GLY A 22 19.14 7.23 21.61
C GLY A 22 18.34 5.93 21.49
N ARG A 23 17.02 5.95 21.67
CA ARG A 23 16.17 4.77 21.51
C ARG A 23 15.73 4.62 20.06
N VAL A 24 15.71 3.38 19.55
CA VAL A 24 15.20 3.09 18.20
C VAL A 24 13.69 3.30 18.15
N VAL A 25 13.24 4.15 17.23
CA VAL A 25 11.83 4.45 16.99
C VAL A 25 11.34 4.00 15.61
N GLY A 26 12.25 3.66 14.69
CA GLY A 26 11.88 3.13 13.38
C GLY A 26 13.07 2.77 12.50
N MET A 27 12.80 2.38 11.25
CA MET A 27 13.80 2.11 10.22
C MET A 27 13.58 3.03 9.01
N VAL A 28 14.64 3.70 8.58
CA VAL A 28 14.60 4.63 7.44
C VAL A 28 14.35 3.84 6.15
N VAL A 29 13.43 4.32 5.32
CA VAL A 29 13.12 3.71 4.02
C VAL A 29 13.43 4.66 2.89
N ALA A 30 13.87 4.10 1.77
CA ALA A 30 14.06 4.88 0.55
C ALA A 30 12.71 5.42 0.06
N PRO A 31 12.66 6.66 -0.46
CA PRO A 31 11.45 7.16 -1.06
C PRO A 31 11.07 6.29 -2.27
N SER A 32 9.85 5.77 -2.27
CA SER A 32 9.26 5.12 -3.44
C SER A 32 8.20 6.07 -4.00
N GLN A 33 8.46 6.64 -5.18
CA GLN A 33 7.50 7.48 -5.90
C GLN A 33 7.24 6.93 -7.31
N PRO A 34 5.98 6.86 -7.76
CA PRO A 34 5.66 6.56 -9.15
C PRO A 34 6.33 7.58 -10.07
N GLY A 35 7.14 7.11 -11.03
CA GLY A 35 7.82 7.99 -12.00
C GLY A 35 9.23 8.46 -11.64
N GLY A 36 9.83 7.97 -10.55
CA GLY A 36 11.29 8.06 -10.31
C GLY A 36 11.88 9.44 -10.02
N ARG A 37 11.09 10.53 -10.04
CA ARG A 37 11.55 11.86 -9.60
C ARG A 37 11.37 11.98 -8.10
N ALA A 38 12.45 11.82 -7.35
CA ALA A 38 12.50 12.21 -5.95
C ALA A 38 12.42 13.75 -5.83
N THR A 39 11.22 14.32 -5.93
CA THR A 39 10.97 15.71 -5.53
C THR A 39 10.72 15.73 -4.01
N GLY A 40 11.67 15.19 -3.26
CA GLY A 40 11.64 15.19 -1.79
C GLY A 40 12.25 16.49 -1.31
N PHE A 41 11.42 17.40 -0.80
CA PHE A 41 11.79 18.66 -0.15
C PHE A 41 12.55 18.44 1.18
N GLY A 42 13.63 17.66 1.20
CA GLY A 42 14.36 17.33 2.44
C GLY A 42 13.65 16.34 3.38
N LEU A 43 12.45 15.88 3.01
CA LEU A 43 11.64 14.97 3.82
C LEU A 43 12.05 13.50 3.62
N GLY A 44 12.31 12.80 4.73
CA GLY A 44 12.61 11.37 4.82
C GLY A 44 11.54 10.61 5.59
N TRP A 45 11.36 9.33 5.30
CA TRP A 45 10.30 8.49 5.89
C TRP A 45 10.92 7.30 6.62
N ALA A 46 10.31 6.89 7.73
CA ALA A 46 10.69 5.69 8.46
C ALA A 46 9.48 4.81 8.82
N VAL A 47 9.67 3.49 8.73
CA VAL A 47 8.69 2.51 9.22
C VAL A 47 8.79 2.44 10.74
N PRO A 48 7.69 2.63 11.49
CA PRO A 48 7.70 2.57 12.95
C PRO A 48 8.17 1.21 13.48
N LEU A 49 8.88 1.23 14.61
CA LEU A 49 9.41 0.00 15.22
C LEU A 49 8.32 -1.03 15.52
N ASP A 50 7.15 -0.60 15.98
CA ASP A 50 6.05 -1.53 16.33
C ASP A 50 5.50 -2.27 15.11
N ALA A 51 5.49 -1.62 13.94
CA ALA A 51 5.11 -2.28 12.68
C ALA A 51 6.17 -3.30 12.23
N LEU A 52 7.45 -3.05 12.53
CA LEU A 52 8.54 -3.95 12.22
C LEU A 52 8.54 -5.18 13.12
N ARG A 53 8.33 -5.01 14.43
CA ARG A 53 8.34 -6.11 15.41
C ARG A 53 7.41 -7.25 15.00
N GLY A 54 6.14 -6.93 14.70
CA GLY A 54 5.18 -7.94 14.29
C GLY A 54 5.52 -8.64 12.97
N LEU A 55 6.21 -7.97 12.05
CA LEU A 55 6.68 -8.57 10.79
C LEU A 55 7.91 -9.45 11.01
N VAL A 56 8.87 -8.99 11.81
CA VAL A 56 10.09 -9.74 12.14
C VAL A 56 9.73 -11.04 12.83
N ASP A 57 8.84 -11.01 13.84
CA ASP A 57 8.42 -12.22 14.55
C ASP A 57 7.81 -13.26 13.59
N GLN A 58 6.94 -12.81 12.67
CA GLN A 58 6.35 -13.71 11.66
C GLN A 58 7.40 -14.29 10.71
N ILE A 59 8.36 -13.49 10.27
CA ILE A 59 9.42 -13.94 9.37
C ILE A 59 10.37 -14.90 10.08
N THR A 60 10.73 -14.63 11.34
CA THR A 60 11.61 -15.48 12.13
C THR A 60 10.96 -16.83 12.44
N VAL A 61 9.67 -16.86 12.76
CA VAL A 61 8.96 -18.10 13.10
C VAL A 61 8.54 -18.91 11.87
N ALA A 62 7.97 -18.25 10.85
CA ALA A 62 7.33 -18.92 9.71
C ALA A 62 8.10 -18.77 8.39
N GLY A 63 9.23 -18.05 8.38
CA GLY A 63 10.01 -17.74 7.18
C GLY A 63 9.34 -16.73 6.23
N ARG A 64 8.12 -16.26 6.54
CA ARG A 64 7.34 -15.33 5.72
C ARG A 64 6.32 -14.57 6.54
N ALA A 65 6.06 -13.32 6.15
CA ALA A 65 4.92 -12.56 6.64
C ALA A 65 3.67 -12.95 5.83
N THR A 66 2.58 -13.33 6.52
CA THR A 66 1.31 -13.68 5.87
C THR A 66 0.34 -12.51 6.01
N ARG A 67 -0.21 -12.03 4.89
CA ARG A 67 -1.24 -10.99 4.89
C ARG A 67 -2.52 -11.53 4.25
N PRO A 68 -3.69 -11.37 4.90
CA PRO A 68 -4.95 -11.70 4.27
C PRO A 68 -5.15 -10.78 3.06
N ALA A 69 -5.65 -11.35 1.97
CA ALA A 69 -5.95 -10.62 0.75
C ALA A 69 -7.35 -10.99 0.28
N LEU A 70 -8.12 -9.99 -0.15
CA LEU A 70 -9.40 -10.22 -0.82
C LEU A 70 -9.21 -10.80 -2.22
N GLY A 71 -8.03 -10.63 -2.82
CA GLY A 71 -7.77 -11.10 -4.18
C GLY A 71 -8.61 -10.37 -5.21
N VAL A 72 -8.55 -9.03 -5.18
CA VAL A 72 -9.19 -8.14 -6.15
C VAL A 72 -8.20 -7.04 -6.56
N SER A 73 -8.32 -6.55 -7.79
CA SER A 73 -7.62 -5.36 -8.27
C SER A 73 -8.54 -4.15 -8.14
N LEU A 74 -8.04 -3.07 -7.56
CA LEU A 74 -8.83 -1.87 -7.26
C LEU A 74 -8.44 -0.73 -8.21
N ALA A 75 -9.41 0.11 -8.55
CA ALA A 75 -9.16 1.29 -9.35
C ALA A 75 -8.38 2.33 -8.54
N PRO A 76 -7.52 3.13 -9.21
CA PRO A 76 -6.97 4.31 -8.58
C PRO A 76 -8.10 5.22 -8.07
N PRO A 77 -7.96 5.82 -6.87
CA PRO A 77 -9.02 6.61 -6.25
C PRO A 77 -9.47 7.79 -7.13
N GLN A 78 -8.59 8.28 -8.02
CA GLN A 78 -8.89 9.35 -8.96
C GLN A 78 -10.05 9.02 -9.92
N VAL A 79 -10.26 7.73 -10.23
CA VAL A 79 -11.34 7.28 -11.12
C VAL A 79 -12.70 7.60 -10.50
N LEU A 80 -12.92 7.18 -9.25
CA LEU A 80 -14.19 7.45 -8.55
C LEU A 80 -14.35 8.93 -8.18
N SER A 81 -13.25 9.62 -7.83
CA SER A 81 -13.30 11.07 -7.58
C SER A 81 -13.77 11.86 -8.81
N ALA A 82 -13.31 11.49 -10.01
CA ALA A 82 -13.78 12.10 -11.25
C ALA A 82 -15.27 11.86 -11.52
N MET A 83 -15.79 10.71 -11.05
CA MET A 83 -17.20 10.33 -11.12
C MET A 83 -18.04 10.86 -9.94
N ARG A 84 -17.42 11.57 -8.98
CA ARG A 84 -18.05 12.05 -7.74
C ARG A 84 -18.71 10.92 -6.94
N GLN A 85 -18.09 9.75 -6.92
CA GLN A 85 -18.51 8.61 -6.13
C GLN A 85 -17.52 8.33 -4.99
N GLU A 86 -18.05 7.87 -3.87
CA GLU A 86 -17.26 7.44 -2.71
C GLU A 86 -17.04 5.91 -2.77
N GLY A 87 -15.94 5.45 -2.17
CA GLY A 87 -15.58 4.04 -2.09
C GLY A 87 -14.38 3.68 -2.97
N VAL A 88 -14.23 2.39 -3.25
CA VAL A 88 -13.16 1.82 -4.05
C VAL A 88 -13.73 0.89 -5.11
N LEU A 89 -13.48 1.20 -6.38
CA LEU A 89 -14.01 0.43 -7.51
C LEU A 89 -13.21 -0.84 -7.74
N VAL A 90 -13.89 -1.96 -7.88
CA VAL A 90 -13.30 -3.25 -8.23
C VAL A 90 -13.09 -3.34 -9.75
N LEU A 91 -11.82 -3.39 -10.18
CA LEU A 91 -11.45 -3.53 -11.58
C LEU A 91 -11.39 -4.98 -12.04
N GLU A 92 -10.82 -5.87 -11.22
CA GLU A 92 -10.64 -7.28 -11.55
C GLU A 92 -10.87 -8.15 -10.33
N VAL A 93 -11.43 -9.33 -10.56
CA VAL A 93 -11.62 -10.37 -9.55
C VAL A 93 -11.15 -11.70 -10.16
N PRO A 94 -9.90 -12.12 -9.90
CA PRO A 94 -9.38 -13.37 -10.43
C PRO A 94 -10.25 -14.58 -10.05
N PRO A 95 -10.55 -15.50 -10.99
CA PRO A 95 -11.28 -16.72 -10.69
C PRO A 95 -10.61 -17.53 -9.58
N GLY A 96 -11.40 -18.03 -8.63
CA GLY A 96 -10.90 -18.77 -7.47
C GLY A 96 -10.26 -17.93 -6.37
N SER A 97 -10.27 -16.59 -6.49
CA SER A 97 -9.87 -15.71 -5.39
C SER A 97 -10.94 -15.66 -4.29
N PRO A 98 -10.58 -15.24 -3.05
CA PRO A 98 -11.58 -15.02 -2.00
C PRO A 98 -12.69 -14.05 -2.42
N GLY A 99 -12.34 -13.00 -3.17
CA GLY A 99 -13.29 -12.04 -3.73
C GLY A 99 -14.23 -12.66 -4.74
N HIS A 100 -13.74 -13.59 -5.58
CA HIS A 100 -14.58 -14.36 -6.49
C HIS A 100 -15.55 -15.27 -5.73
N SER A 101 -15.05 -15.97 -4.71
CA SER A 101 -15.89 -16.82 -3.84
C SER A 101 -16.92 -16.01 -3.04
N ALA A 102 -16.62 -14.76 -2.73
CA ALA A 102 -17.55 -13.82 -2.11
C ALA A 102 -18.56 -13.20 -3.10
N GLY A 103 -18.42 -13.48 -4.40
CA GLY A 103 -19.34 -12.99 -5.44
C GLY A 103 -19.07 -11.56 -5.91
N LEU A 104 -17.88 -11.00 -5.63
CA LEU A 104 -17.52 -9.67 -6.09
C LEU A 104 -17.51 -9.58 -7.62
N ARG A 105 -18.06 -8.49 -8.15
CA ARG A 105 -18.15 -8.23 -9.59
C ARG A 105 -17.07 -7.25 -10.02
N HIS A 106 -16.41 -7.58 -11.11
CA HIS A 106 -15.39 -6.73 -11.70
C HIS A 106 -15.98 -5.76 -12.74
N THR A 107 -15.30 -4.63 -12.93
CA THR A 107 -15.60 -3.71 -14.03
C THR A 107 -15.29 -4.38 -15.37
N HIS A 108 -16.17 -4.27 -16.35
CA HIS A 108 -15.97 -4.82 -17.68
C HIS A 108 -16.58 -3.96 -18.77
N ARG A 109 -16.21 -4.24 -20.01
CA ARG A 109 -16.79 -3.62 -21.20
C ARG A 109 -17.73 -4.61 -21.87
N ASP A 110 -18.93 -4.16 -22.21
CA ASP A 110 -19.90 -4.99 -22.90
C ASP A 110 -19.61 -5.09 -24.41
N ILE A 111 -20.48 -5.81 -25.13
CA ILE A 111 -20.34 -6.00 -26.58
C ILE A 111 -20.56 -4.71 -27.40
N PHE A 112 -21.20 -3.70 -26.82
CA PHE A 112 -21.47 -2.41 -27.43
C PHE A 112 -20.35 -1.39 -27.15
N GLY A 113 -19.40 -1.73 -26.27
CA GLY A 113 -18.28 -0.89 -25.89
C GLY A 113 -18.52 -0.06 -24.64
N ASP A 114 -19.69 -0.19 -24.01
CA ASP A 114 -20.05 0.51 -22.79
C ASP A 114 -19.33 -0.11 -21.60
N ILE A 115 -18.87 0.74 -20.68
CA ILE A 115 -18.21 0.31 -19.45
C ILE A 115 -19.27 0.06 -18.39
N ILE A 116 -19.37 -1.19 -17.95
CA ILE A 116 -20.20 -1.61 -16.83
C ILE A 116 -19.32 -1.67 -15.59
N LEU A 117 -19.60 -0.79 -14.62
CA LEU A 117 -18.85 -0.76 -13.36
C LEU A 117 -19.08 -2.05 -12.56
N GLY A 118 -17.99 -2.53 -11.96
CA GLY A 118 -18.05 -3.58 -10.95
C GLY A 118 -18.55 -3.05 -9.62
N ASP A 119 -18.34 -3.85 -8.58
CA ASP A 119 -18.70 -3.45 -7.22
C ASP A 119 -17.83 -2.26 -6.76
N ILE A 120 -18.44 -1.40 -5.95
CA ILE A 120 -17.76 -0.31 -5.25
C ILE A 120 -17.86 -0.62 -3.76
N ILE A 121 -16.71 -0.75 -3.10
CA ILE A 121 -16.59 -1.12 -1.69
C ILE A 121 -16.30 0.12 -0.84
#